data_AF-A0A2N2U0W5-F1
#
_entry.id   AF-A0A2N2U0W5-F1
#
_cell.length_a   1.000
_cell.length_b   1.000
_cell.length_c   1.000
_cell.angle_alpha   90.00
_cell.angle_beta   90.00
_cell.angle_gamma   90.00
#
_symmetry.space_group_name_H-M   'P 1'
#
loop_
_entity.id
_entity.type
_entity.pdbx_description
1 polymer ?
#
loop_
_entity_poly.entity_id
_entity_poly.type
_entity_poly.pdbx_seq_one_letter_code
_entity_poly.pdbx_strand_id
1 'polypeptide(L)' 'MTYAELVARLANYLAAEQKILKSQEYVIGQGSTARRNRRADLAEVRAEIEKINQLIAKAPDNPANSGGRRIRYLRPMC' A
#
# COMPACT_ATOMS: atom_id res chain seq x y z
N MET A 1 3.06 10.15 -11.48
CA MET A 1 2.16 9.63 -10.43
C MET A 1 2.60 10.27 -9.13
N THR A 2 1.74 11.10 -8.54
CA THR A 2 2.07 11.88 -7.34
C THR A 2 1.89 11.02 -6.09
N TYR A 3 2.53 11.42 -4.98
CA TYR A 3 2.37 10.75 -3.68
C TYR A 3 0.89 10.63 -3.27
N ALA A 4 0.11 11.71 -3.47
CA ALA A 4 -1.31 11.73 -3.15
C ALA A 4 -2.12 10.71 -3.97
N GLU A 5 -1.82 10.55 -5.26
CA GLU A 5 -2.45 9.54 -6.12
C GLU A 5 -2.15 8.11 -5.68
N LEU A 6 -0.90 7.84 -5.25
CA LEU A 6 -0.50 6.53 -4.76
C LEU A 6 -1.20 6.18 -3.43
N VAL A 7 -1.33 7.15 -2.52
CA VAL A 7 -2.06 6.99 -1.26
C VAL A 7 -3.55 6.75 -1.51
N ALA A 8 -4.17 7.51 -2.41
CA ALA A 8 -5.57 7.29 -2.80
C ALA A 8 -5.79 5.90 -3.39
N ARG A 9 -4.84 5.43 -4.23
CA ARG A 9 -4.88 4.07 -4.77
C ARG A 9 -4.75 3.02 -3.67
N LEU A 10 -3.80 3.18 -2.74
CA LEU A 10 -3.61 2.29 -1.61
C LEU A 10 -4.88 2.17 -0.76
N ALA A 11 -5.56 3.28 -0.48
CA ALA A 11 -6.83 3.29 0.25
C ALA A 11 -7.92 2.47 -0.46
N ASN A 12 -8.00 2.55 -1.80
CA ASN A 12 -8.94 1.75 -2.59
C ASN A 12 -8.63 0.25 -2.51
N TYR A 13 -7.35 -0.15 -2.57
CA TYR A 13 -6.96 -1.55 -2.43
C TYR A 13 -7.21 -2.09 -1.00
N LEU A 14 -6.97 -1.30 0.04
CA LEU A 14 -7.33 -1.66 1.41
C LEU A 14 -8.84 -1.82 1.59
N ALA A 15 -9.64 -0.93 0.98
CA ALA A 15 -11.10 -1.06 0.98
C ALA A 15 -11.56 -2.33 0.23
N ALA A 16 -10.89 -2.70 -0.85
CA ALA A 16 -11.15 -3.96 -1.56
C ALA A 16 -10.81 -5.19 -0.70
N GLU A 17 -9.68 -5.19 0.01
CA GLU A 17 -9.31 -6.28 0.95
C GLU A 17 -10.39 -6.45 2.04
N GLN A 18 -10.85 -5.35 2.64
CA GLN A 18 -11.93 -5.40 3.64
C GLN A 18 -13.25 -5.92 3.07
N LYS A 19 -13.62 -5.56 1.83
CA LYS A 19 -14.82 -6.10 1.17
C LYS A 19 -14.71 -7.60 0.94
N ILE A 20 -13.55 -8.08 0.52
CA ILE A 20 -13.30 -9.52 0.33
C ILE A 20 -13.37 -10.25 1.68
N LEU A 21 -12.83 -9.68 2.75
CA LEU A 21 -12.92 -10.24 4.11
C LEU A 21 -14.37 -10.27 4.63
N LYS A 22 -15.13 -9.18 4.47
CA LYS A 22 -16.56 -9.15 4.84
C LYS A 22 -17.38 -10.16 4.02
N SER A 23 -17.10 -10.27 2.72
CA SER A 23 -17.74 -11.27 1.86
C SER A 23 -17.43 -12.71 2.30
N GLN A 24 -16.27 -12.97 2.92
CA GLN A 24 -15.95 -14.28 3.48
C GLN A 24 -16.84 -14.66 4.67
N GLU A 25 -17.19 -13.72 5.55
CA GLU A 25 -18.08 -13.97 6.69
C GLU A 25 -19.49 -14.37 6.23
N TYR A 26 -19.98 -13.75 5.15
CA TYR A 26 -21.28 -14.08 4.56
C TYR A 26 -21.32 -15.41 3.81
N VAL A 27 -20.19 -15.90 3.28
CA VAL A 27 -20.17 -17.08 2.38
C VAL A 27 -19.61 -18.34 3.04
N ILE A 28 -19.70 -18.44 4.37
CA ILE A 28 -19.33 -19.67 5.11
C ILE A 28 -20.15 -20.91 4.64
N GLY A 29 -21.25 -20.71 3.90
CA GLY A 29 -22.13 -21.79 3.40
C GLY A 29 -21.91 -22.32 1.97
N GLN A 30 -20.92 -21.87 1.18
CA GLN A 30 -20.86 -22.26 -0.25
C GLN A 30 -19.47 -22.71 -0.73
N GLY A 31 -19.25 -24.04 -0.76
CA GLY A 31 -18.37 -24.76 -1.70
C GLY A 31 -16.83 -24.56 -1.66
N SER A 32 -16.08 -25.66 -1.63
CA SER A 32 -14.60 -25.70 -1.60
C SER A 32 -13.91 -24.90 -2.73
N THR A 33 -14.49 -24.86 -3.94
CA THR A 33 -13.94 -24.13 -5.09
C THR A 33 -13.94 -22.60 -4.90
N ALA A 34 -14.96 -22.05 -4.22
CA ALA A 34 -15.04 -20.61 -3.95
C ALA A 34 -13.92 -20.12 -3.01
N ARG A 35 -13.40 -20.99 -2.13
CA ARG A 35 -12.26 -20.66 -1.25
C ARG A 35 -10.95 -20.49 -2.01
N ARG A 36 -10.70 -21.28 -3.08
CA ARG A 36 -9.46 -21.19 -3.87
C ARG A 36 -9.39 -19.90 -4.69
N ASN A 37 -10.48 -19.53 -5.38
CA ASN A 37 -10.52 -18.28 -6.14
C ASN A 37 -10.29 -17.08 -5.22
N ARG A 38 -10.99 -17.00 -4.08
CA ARG A 38 -10.81 -15.91 -3.12
C ARG A 38 -9.42 -15.81 -2.51
N ARG A 39 -8.72 -16.94 -2.31
CA ARG A 39 -7.31 -16.93 -1.88
C ARG A 39 -6.40 -16.35 -2.96
N ALA A 40 -6.69 -16.62 -4.23
CA ALA A 40 -5.99 -16.00 -5.35
C ALA A 40 -6.29 -14.49 -5.42
N ASP A 41 -7.57 -14.08 -5.30
CA ASP A 41 -7.97 -12.67 -5.25
C ASP A 41 -7.28 -11.91 -4.09
N LEU A 42 -7.26 -12.50 -2.89
CA LEU A 42 -6.58 -11.90 -1.72
C LEU A 42 -5.07 -11.79 -1.92
N ALA A 43 -4.45 -12.82 -2.50
CA ALA A 43 -3.01 -12.80 -2.79
C ALA A 43 -2.67 -11.72 -3.82
N GLU A 44 -3.50 -11.54 -4.85
CA GLU A 44 -3.33 -10.52 -5.88
C GLU A 44 -3.50 -9.11 -5.32
N VAL A 45 -4.53 -8.87 -4.51
CA VAL A 45 -4.73 -7.57 -3.84
C VAL A 45 -3.56 -7.22 -2.93
N ARG A 46 -3.03 -8.20 -2.19
CA ARG A 46 -1.85 -8.00 -1.32
C ARG A 46 -0.58 -7.71 -2.11
N ALA A 47 -0.36 -8.41 -3.22
CA ALA A 47 0.77 -8.14 -4.09
C ALA A 47 0.76 -6.70 -4.63
N GLU A 48 -0.41 -6.21 -5.05
CA GLU A 48 -0.50 -4.83 -5.55
C GLU A 48 -0.41 -3.78 -4.44
N ILE A 49 -0.86 -4.08 -3.21
CA ILE A 49 -0.60 -3.24 -2.04
C ILE A 49 0.91 -3.12 -1.77
N GLU A 50 1.65 -4.24 -1.79
CA GLU A 50 3.11 -4.24 -1.61
C GLU A 50 3.81 -3.40 -2.68
N LYS A 51 3.41 -3.59 -3.95
CA LYS A 51 3.96 -2.84 -5.08
C LYS A 51 3.70 -1.34 -4.95
N ILE A 52 2.50 -0.94 -4.54
CA ILE A 52 2.17 0.48 -4.30
C ILE A 52 2.98 1.03 -3.12
N ASN A 53 3.14 0.28 -2.04
CA ASN A 53 3.99 0.69 -0.92
C ASN A 53 5.44 0.91 -1.34
N GLN A 54 6.00 0.05 -2.20
CA GLN A 54 7.34 0.25 -2.75
C GLN A 54 7.43 1.50 -3.63
N LEU A 55 6.39 1.80 -4.41
CA LEU A 55 6.33 3.03 -5.21
C LEU A 55 6.24 4.27 -4.33
N ILE A 56 5.48 4.22 -3.22
CA ILE A 56 5.39 5.31 -2.23
C ILE A 56 6.74 5.52 -1.56
N ALA A 57 7.43 4.45 -1.15
CA ALA A 57 8.75 4.54 -0.55
C ALA A 57 9.78 5.19 -1.47
N LYS A 58 9.66 4.94 -2.79
CA LYS A 58 10.54 5.51 -3.83
C LYS A 58 10.10 6.89 -4.33
N ALA A 59 8.91 7.36 -3.97
CA ALA A 59 8.38 8.63 -4.47
C ALA A 59 9.20 9.81 -3.92
N PRO A 60 9.68 10.73 -4.77
CA PRO A 60 10.47 11.88 -4.33
C PRO A 60 9.64 12.87 -3.49
N ASP A 61 8.32 12.95 -3.73
CA ASP A 61 7.36 13.76 -2.98
C ASP A 61 6.95 13.14 -1.64
N ASN A 62 7.50 11.98 -1.27
CA ASN A 62 7.21 11.35 0.00
C ASN A 62 7.76 12.22 1.14
N PRO A 63 6.93 12.71 2.08
CA PRO A 63 7.39 13.55 3.18
C PRO A 63 8.48 12.89 4.05
N ALA A 64 8.55 11.56 4.08
CA ALA A 64 9.62 10.82 4.75
C ALA A 64 11.01 10.98 4.08
N ASN A 65 11.04 11.23 2.77
CA ASN A 65 12.28 11.40 2.01
C ASN A 65 12.78 12.86 2.01
N SER A 66 11.89 13.82 2.32
CA SER A 66 12.17 15.26 2.33
C SER A 66 13.04 15.74 3.52
N GLY A 67 13.25 14.91 4.55
CA GLY A 67 14.01 15.26 5.76
C GLY A 67 15.54 15.31 5.61
N GLY A 68 16.08 15.02 4.43
CA GLY A 68 17.52 14.83 4.19
C GLY A 68 18.36 16.10 3.96
N ARG A 69 17.78 17.30 3.86
CA ARG A 69 18.57 18.55 3.73
C ARG A 69 19.13 18.97 5.09
N ARG A 70 20.14 18.24 5.58
CA ARG A 70 20.96 18.68 6.72
C ARG A 70 21.79 19.89 6.28
N ILE A 71 21.38 21.09 6.68
CA ILE A 71 22.17 22.30 6.52
C ILE A 71 23.42 22.16 7.41
N ARG A 72 24.54 21.76 6.81
CA ARG A 72 25.85 21.71 7.49
C ARG A 72 26.43 23.12 7.41
N TYR A 73 26.21 23.93 8.44
CA TYR A 73 26.89 25.21 8.56
C TYR A 73 28.39 24.97 8.66
N LEU A 74 29.16 25.52 7.72
CA LEU A 74 30.60 25.63 7.86
C LEU A 74 30.85 26.63 8.99
N ARG A 75 31.36 26.15 10.12
CA ARG A 75 31.76 27.02 11.23
C ARG A 75 33.17 27.54 10.89
N PRO A 76 33.40 28.87 10.80
CA PRO A 76 34.74 29.39 10.59
C PRO A 76 35.59 29.07 11.84
N MET A 77 36.75 28.44 11.63
CA MET A 77 37.75 28.26 12.69
C MET A 77 38.48 29.59 12.90
N CYS A 78 38.57 29.99 14.16
CA CYS A 78 39.28 31.18 14.65
C CYS A 78 40.77 31.11 14.37
#